data_AF-A0AAW1F347-F1
#
_entry.id   AF-A0AAW1F347-F1
#
_cell.length_a   1.000
_cell.length_b   1.000
_cell.length_c   1.000
_cell.angle_alpha   90.00
_cell.angle_beta   90.00
_cell.angle_gamma   90.00
#
_symmetry.space_group_name_H-M   'P 1'
#
loop_
_entity.id
_entity.type
_entity.pdbx_description
1 polymer ?
#
loop_
_entity_poly.entity_id
_entity_poly.type
_entity_poly.pdbx_seq_one_letter_code
_entity_poly.pdbx_strand_id
1 'polypeptide(L)'
;MEEPKESLTFKGVAERLTLGITRILENMPGVVDVRFAEREPAEKRSLLSWEQKNTCILPEDLRDFYLTTDGLTLTWSVKLDNECVPLGSMMINSVAQLCPLLQPVSLFSLPNAPSLADLDWEEDDTESGTANAPAAPHFDSRSRIFELDSCGGNGKVCLVYKNCTSGVVAQQSEIWFLDRSLCWHLLTATFTSYYRLMITHLGLPEWQYAFTPYGPSPQAKQWASLYQPLTFSSELNLADPAGDFHLNRLDPTKAFKGRAKTPVPKKKQSTQCSLGSAAKSQGSTGRHGGGRR
;
A
#
# COMPACT_ATOMS: atom_id res chain seq x y z
N MET A 1 35.89 -2.68 22.45
CA MET A 1 35.29 -1.38 22.09
C MET A 1 35.02 -1.41 20.59
N GLU A 2 34.02 -2.20 20.15
CA GLU A 2 33.66 -2.42 18.74
C GLU A 2 32.19 -2.02 18.43
N GLU A 3 31.46 -1.49 19.40
CA GLU A 3 30.02 -1.22 19.26
C GLU A 3 29.55 -0.02 18.39
N PRO A 4 30.34 1.04 18.12
CA PRO A 4 29.78 2.19 17.39
C PRO A 4 29.63 1.93 15.88
N LYS A 5 30.36 0.96 15.33
CA LYS A 5 30.36 0.68 13.89
C LYS A 5 29.21 -0.24 13.50
N GLU A 6 28.96 -1.26 14.33
CA GLU A 6 27.85 -2.18 14.19
C GLU A 6 26.50 -1.45 14.32
N SER A 7 26.33 -0.60 15.35
CA SER A 7 25.11 0.20 15.54
C SER A 7 24.78 1.15 14.37
N LEU A 8 25.80 1.73 13.71
CA LEU A 8 25.61 2.56 12.51
C LEU A 8 25.23 1.73 11.27
N THR A 9 25.82 0.54 11.09
CA THR A 9 25.43 -0.38 10.02
C THR A 9 24.01 -0.90 10.20
N PHE A 10 23.63 -1.24 11.44
CA PHE A 10 22.30 -1.74 11.81
C PHE A 10 21.21 -0.69 11.56
N LYS A 11 21.45 0.57 11.96
CA LYS A 11 20.55 1.68 11.64
C LYS A 11 20.38 1.86 10.13
N GLY A 12 21.44 1.66 9.34
CA GLY A 12 21.40 1.74 7.89
C GLY A 12 20.65 0.58 7.20
N VAL A 13 20.59 -0.61 7.80
CA VAL A 13 19.81 -1.75 7.27
C VAL A 13 18.32 -1.55 7.55
N ALA A 14 17.96 -1.18 8.79
CA ALA A 14 16.59 -0.86 9.16
C ALA A 14 15.99 0.26 8.29
N GLU A 15 16.76 1.32 8.03
CA GLU A 15 16.34 2.43 7.16
C GLU A 15 16.13 1.99 5.71
N ARG A 16 16.95 1.07 5.18
CA ARG A 16 16.79 0.54 3.82
C ARG A 16 15.58 -0.39 3.72
N LEU A 17 15.41 -1.30 4.70
CA LEU A 17 14.27 -2.22 4.75
C LEU A 17 12.94 -1.48 4.86
N THR A 18 12.89 -0.48 5.74
CA THR A 18 11.67 0.29 6.00
C THR A 18 11.52 1.50 5.08
N LEU A 19 12.40 1.69 4.09
CA LEU A 19 12.40 2.85 3.19
C LEU A 19 12.38 4.21 3.92
N GLY A 20 13.04 4.28 5.08
CA GLY A 20 13.13 5.49 5.91
C GLY A 20 11.88 5.80 6.74
N ILE A 21 10.90 4.89 6.81
CA ILE A 21 9.64 5.11 7.54
C ILE A 21 9.86 5.37 9.02
N THR A 22 10.88 4.77 9.66
CA THR A 22 11.24 5.07 11.05
C THR A 22 11.50 6.57 11.25
N ARG A 23 12.28 7.20 10.36
CA ARG A 23 12.54 8.65 10.40
C ARG A 23 11.30 9.47 10.10
N ILE A 24 10.43 9.00 9.21
CA ILE A 24 9.18 9.70 8.89
C ILE A 24 8.27 9.71 10.12
N LEU A 25 8.11 8.57 10.81
CA LEU A 25 7.34 8.43 12.04
C LEU A 25 7.90 9.29 13.17
N GLU A 26 9.22 9.28 13.39
CA GLU A 26 9.87 10.12 14.41
C GLU A 26 9.64 11.63 14.23
N ASN A 27 9.38 12.07 12.99
CA ASN A 27 9.11 13.47 12.67
C ASN A 27 7.60 13.82 12.70
N MET A 28 6.71 12.84 12.88
CA MET A 28 5.27 13.09 12.93
C MET A 28 4.85 13.66 14.30
N PRO A 29 3.89 14.61 14.32
CA PRO A 29 3.42 15.21 15.56
C PRO A 29 2.76 14.18 16.47
N GLY A 30 3.18 14.17 17.74
CA GLY A 30 2.63 13.29 18.77
C GLY A 30 3.08 11.83 18.68
N VAL A 31 3.83 11.43 17.65
CA VAL A 31 4.38 10.07 17.56
C VAL A 31 5.53 9.90 18.56
N VAL A 32 5.51 8.79 19.27
CA VAL A 32 6.48 8.40 20.29
C VAL A 32 6.75 6.89 20.19
N ASP A 33 7.84 6.44 20.81
CA ASP A 33 8.14 5.02 20.97
C ASP A 33 8.19 4.22 19.65
N VAL A 34 8.85 4.79 18.63
CA VAL A 34 9.11 4.10 17.36
C VAL A 34 10.17 3.02 17.61
N ARG A 35 9.77 1.75 17.48
CA ARG A 35 10.63 0.59 17.71
C ARG A 35 10.69 -0.27 16.46
N PHE A 36 11.90 -0.58 16.04
CA PHE A 36 12.18 -1.57 15.00
C PHE A 36 12.91 -2.74 15.65
N ALA A 37 12.32 -3.94 15.58
CA ALA A 37 12.98 -5.14 16.06
C ALA A 37 13.82 -5.73 14.94
N GLU A 38 15.14 -5.55 15.06
CA GLU A 38 16.09 -6.14 14.13
C GLU A 38 16.12 -7.67 14.27
N ARG A 39 16.23 -8.36 13.13
CA ARG A 39 16.26 -9.82 13.06
C ARG A 39 17.33 -10.27 12.08
N GLU A 40 18.01 -11.34 12.43
CA GLU A 40 18.99 -11.98 11.56
C GLU A 40 18.31 -12.56 10.31
N PRO A 41 19.03 -12.68 9.19
CA PRO A 41 18.55 -13.41 8.03
C PRO A 41 18.19 -14.87 8.33
N ALA A 42 17.18 -15.39 7.64
CA ALA A 42 16.84 -16.81 7.71
C ALA A 42 17.91 -17.66 7.02
N GLU A 43 18.22 -18.81 7.62
CA GLU A 43 19.11 -19.77 6.96
C GLU A 43 18.44 -20.38 5.72
N LYS A 44 19.21 -20.51 4.63
CA LYS A 44 18.75 -21.19 3.40
C LYS A 44 18.19 -22.58 3.68
N ARG A 45 18.80 -23.32 4.61
CA ARG A 45 18.34 -24.65 5.02
C ARG A 45 16.96 -24.59 5.67
N SER A 46 16.68 -23.59 6.49
CA SER A 46 15.38 -23.41 7.14
C SER A 46 14.28 -23.14 6.11
N LEU A 47 14.56 -22.33 5.09
CA LEU A 47 13.64 -22.08 3.98
C LEU A 47 13.35 -23.37 3.20
N LEU A 48 14.38 -24.11 2.80
CA LEU A 48 14.22 -25.39 2.10
C LEU A 48 13.46 -26.42 2.94
N SER A 49 13.71 -26.45 4.25
CA SER A 49 13.00 -27.35 5.17
C SER A 49 11.53 -26.97 5.30
N TRP A 50 11.22 -25.67 5.32
CA TRP A 50 9.85 -25.17 5.31
C TRP A 50 9.13 -25.53 4.00
N GLU A 51 9.79 -25.33 2.85
CA GLU A 51 9.24 -25.66 1.53
C GLU A 51 8.96 -27.16 1.39
N GLN A 52 9.91 -27.99 1.81
CA GLN A 52 9.76 -29.44 1.79
C GLN A 52 8.63 -29.92 2.72
N LYS A 53 8.57 -29.38 3.95
CA LYS A 53 7.54 -29.72 4.94
C LYS A 53 6.13 -29.38 4.45
N ASN A 54 5.99 -28.21 3.82
CA ASN A 54 4.69 -27.69 3.40
C ASN A 54 4.34 -28.03 1.95
N THR A 55 5.24 -28.71 1.24
CA THR A 55 5.14 -29.07 -0.18
C THR A 55 4.89 -27.87 -1.11
N CYS A 56 5.35 -26.67 -0.72
CA CYS A 56 5.19 -25.43 -1.48
C CYS A 56 6.55 -24.78 -1.73
N ILE A 57 6.65 -23.98 -2.78
CA ILE A 57 7.81 -23.13 -3.06
C ILE A 57 7.49 -21.70 -2.64
N LEU A 58 8.33 -21.08 -1.81
CA LEU A 58 8.16 -19.66 -1.45
C LEU A 58 8.28 -18.79 -2.72
N PRO A 59 7.45 -17.76 -2.88
CA PRO A 59 7.65 -16.81 -3.97
C PRO A 59 9.02 -16.13 -3.82
N GLU A 60 9.66 -15.82 -4.94
CA GLU A 60 11.05 -15.35 -4.98
C GLU A 60 11.27 -14.11 -4.11
N ASP A 61 10.34 -13.17 -4.15
CA ASP A 61 10.43 -11.93 -3.39
C ASP A 61 10.28 -12.11 -1.88
N LEU A 62 9.42 -13.04 -1.42
CA LEU A 62 9.34 -13.41 -0.01
C LEU A 62 10.59 -14.19 0.45
N ARG A 63 11.13 -15.06 -0.41
CA ARG A 63 12.38 -15.78 -0.11
C ARG A 63 13.53 -14.79 0.06
N ASP A 64 13.68 -13.84 -0.85
CA ASP A 64 14.73 -12.81 -0.80
C ASP A 64 14.58 -11.91 0.43
N PHE A 65 13.32 -11.60 0.80
CA PHE A 65 13.03 -10.91 2.06
C PHE A 65 13.55 -11.69 3.27
N TYR A 66 13.22 -12.99 3.38
CA TYR A 66 13.71 -13.81 4.50
C TYR A 66 15.22 -14.00 4.51
N LEU A 67 15.86 -14.06 3.34
CA LEU A 67 17.32 -14.06 3.21
C LEU A 67 17.97 -12.72 3.57
N THR A 68 17.17 -11.67 3.75
CA THR A 68 17.60 -10.37 4.25
C THR A 68 17.26 -10.20 5.75
N THR A 69 16.10 -10.67 6.20
CA THR A 69 15.65 -10.59 7.60
C THR A 69 14.56 -11.63 7.90
N ASP A 70 14.67 -12.40 8.99
CA ASP A 70 13.71 -13.45 9.36
C ASP A 70 12.44 -12.90 10.04
N GLY A 71 11.61 -12.23 9.24
CA GLY A 71 10.41 -11.52 9.68
C GLY A 71 10.70 -10.05 9.98
N LEU A 72 9.65 -9.30 10.30
CA LEU A 72 9.74 -7.86 10.55
C LEU A 72 8.75 -7.45 11.64
N THR A 73 9.21 -6.57 12.53
CA THR A 73 8.36 -5.97 13.55
C THR A 73 8.75 -4.50 13.69
N LEU A 74 7.85 -3.60 13.29
CA LEU A 74 7.97 -2.17 13.53
C LEU A 74 6.70 -1.69 14.22
N THR A 75 6.84 -1.13 15.41
CA THR A 75 5.72 -0.60 16.18
C THR A 75 5.96 0.86 16.52
N TRP A 76 4.89 1.63 16.64
CA TRP A 76 4.96 3.01 17.10
C TRP A 76 3.70 3.39 17.85
N SER A 77 3.84 4.36 18.76
CA SER A 77 2.78 4.82 19.64
C SER A 77 2.54 6.31 19.43
N VAL A 78 1.43 6.80 19.96
CA VAL A 78 1.11 8.22 19.99
C VAL A 78 0.91 8.68 21.42
N LYS A 79 1.35 9.90 21.70
CA LYS A 79 1.12 10.55 22.98
C LYS A 79 -0.15 11.38 22.91
N LEU A 80 -1.19 10.94 23.62
CA LEU A 80 -2.42 11.68 23.84
C LEU A 80 -2.43 12.15 25.28
N ASP A 81 -2.39 13.45 25.50
CA ASP A 81 -2.25 14.07 26.81
C ASP A 81 -1.06 13.50 27.61
N ASN A 82 -1.33 12.66 28.61
CA ASN A 82 -0.33 12.00 29.46
C ASN A 82 -0.22 10.48 29.22
N GLU A 83 -0.97 9.92 28.27
CA GLU A 83 -0.96 8.48 27.97
C GLU A 83 -0.24 8.19 26.66
N CYS A 84 0.45 7.05 26.64
CA CYS A 84 1.08 6.50 25.45
C CYS A 84 0.18 5.39 24.90
N VAL A 85 -0.42 5.63 23.74
CA VAL A 85 -1.33 4.68 23.09
C VAL A 85 -0.59 3.99 21.95
N PRO A 86 -0.41 2.65 21.99
CA PRO A 86 0.16 1.92 20.87
C PRO A 86 -0.78 2.02 19.67
N LEU A 87 -0.26 2.51 18.54
CA LEU A 87 -1.10 2.84 17.39
C LEU A 87 -0.76 1.98 16.18
N GLY A 88 0.46 2.06 15.66
CA GLY A 88 0.81 1.35 14.44
C GLY A 88 1.67 0.12 14.70
N SER A 89 1.40 -0.94 13.94
CA SER A 89 2.12 -2.20 13.95
C SER A 89 2.29 -2.73 12.53
N MET A 90 3.53 -2.87 12.10
CA MET A 90 3.92 -3.53 10.86
C MET A 90 4.60 -4.83 11.22
N MET A 91 3.99 -5.95 10.82
CA MET A 91 4.40 -7.29 11.23
C MET A 91 4.48 -8.22 10.03
N ILE A 92 5.57 -8.98 9.96
CA ILE A 92 5.72 -10.15 9.11
C ILE A 92 6.33 -11.24 9.98
N ASN A 93 5.65 -12.38 10.07
CA ASN A 93 6.10 -13.53 10.82
C ASN A 93 7.45 -14.04 10.30
N SER A 94 8.25 -14.65 11.17
CA SER A 94 9.45 -15.38 10.75
C SER A 94 9.07 -16.67 10.02
N VAL A 95 10.02 -17.28 9.32
CA VAL A 95 9.83 -18.58 8.65
C VAL A 95 9.36 -19.65 9.65
N ALA A 96 9.86 -19.60 10.89
CA ALA A 96 9.45 -20.51 11.95
C ALA A 96 8.01 -20.28 12.45
N GLN A 97 7.50 -19.05 12.32
CA GLN A 97 6.13 -18.66 12.69
C GLN A 97 5.17 -18.66 11.50
N LEU A 98 5.67 -18.86 10.27
CA LEU A 98 4.87 -19.02 9.05
C LEU A 98 4.16 -20.39 9.04
N CYS A 99 3.16 -20.51 9.92
CA CYS A 99 2.43 -21.75 10.16
C CYS A 99 1.23 -21.88 9.21
N PRO A 100 0.83 -23.11 8.87
CA PRO A 100 -0.42 -23.36 8.16
C PRO A 100 -1.62 -22.85 8.98
N LEU A 101 -2.56 -22.17 8.34
CA LEU A 101 -3.83 -21.77 8.95
C LEU A 101 -4.68 -23.01 9.29
N LEU A 102 -4.72 -23.96 8.35
CA LEU A 102 -5.36 -25.25 8.49
C LEU A 102 -4.36 -26.21 9.13
N GLN A 103 -4.43 -26.34 10.45
CA GLN A 103 -3.61 -27.32 11.15
C GLN A 103 -4.18 -28.72 10.94
N PRO A 104 -3.32 -29.76 10.83
CA PRO A 104 -3.78 -31.14 10.84
C PRO A 104 -4.65 -31.38 12.06
N VAL A 105 -5.75 -32.11 11.85
CA VAL A 105 -6.71 -32.45 12.89
C VAL A 105 -5.96 -33.02 14.09
N SER A 106 -6.10 -32.38 15.25
CA SER A 106 -5.43 -32.81 16.48
C SER A 106 -5.75 -34.28 16.76
N LEU A 107 -4.79 -35.03 17.31
CA LEU A 107 -5.03 -36.43 17.74
C LEU A 107 -6.16 -36.55 18.79
N PHE A 108 -6.52 -35.44 19.43
CA PHE A 108 -7.60 -35.35 20.41
C PHE A 108 -8.94 -34.93 19.81
N SER A 109 -9.00 -34.65 18.51
CA SER A 109 -10.25 -34.31 17.84
C SER A 109 -11.14 -35.53 17.69
N LEU A 110 -12.44 -35.33 17.90
CA LEU A 110 -13.43 -36.36 17.65
C LEU A 110 -13.46 -36.73 16.16
N PRO A 111 -13.77 -37.99 15.82
CA PRO A 111 -14.12 -38.34 14.44
C PRO A 111 -15.24 -37.41 13.95
N ASN A 112 -15.06 -36.78 12.78
CA ASN A 112 -15.97 -35.80 12.18
C ASN A 112 -16.19 -34.52 13.02
N ALA A 113 -15.19 -34.08 13.79
CA ALA A 113 -15.25 -32.76 14.40
C ALA A 113 -15.39 -31.67 13.31
N PRO A 114 -16.27 -30.67 13.51
CA PRO A 114 -16.42 -29.57 12.57
C PRO A 114 -15.09 -28.81 12.43
N SER A 115 -14.81 -28.38 11.22
CA SER A 115 -13.56 -27.77 10.77
C SER A 115 -13.85 -26.55 9.90
N LEU A 116 -12.82 -25.75 9.59
CA LEU A 116 -12.98 -24.62 8.67
C LEU A 116 -13.37 -25.07 7.26
N ALA A 117 -13.05 -26.30 6.86
CA ALA A 117 -13.45 -26.84 5.57
C ALA A 117 -14.98 -26.99 5.44
N ASP A 118 -15.72 -27.11 6.56
CA ASP A 118 -17.18 -27.19 6.54
C ASP A 118 -17.86 -25.85 6.24
N LEU A 119 -17.10 -24.75 6.19
CA LEU A 119 -17.59 -23.42 5.82
C LEU A 119 -17.58 -23.19 4.30
N ASP A 120 -16.80 -23.97 3.56
CA ASP A 120 -16.82 -23.93 2.10
C ASP A 120 -18.09 -24.61 1.61
N TRP A 121 -19.14 -23.82 1.41
CA TRP A 121 -20.30 -24.27 0.67
C TRP A 121 -19.86 -24.40 -0.79
N GLU A 122 -20.10 -25.56 -1.41
CA GLU A 122 -19.92 -25.71 -2.85
C GLU A 122 -20.82 -24.66 -3.53
N GLU A 123 -20.21 -23.55 -3.97
CA GLU A 123 -20.84 -22.64 -4.91
C GLU A 123 -21.07 -23.47 -6.16
N ASP A 124 -22.28 -24.01 -6.30
CA ASP A 124 -22.76 -24.61 -7.54
C ASP A 124 -22.45 -23.57 -8.64
N ASP A 125 -21.66 -23.95 -9.64
CA ASP A 125 -21.11 -23.12 -10.74
C ASP A 125 -22.21 -22.57 -11.67
N THR A 126 -23.32 -22.10 -11.11
CA THR A 126 -24.47 -21.53 -11.81
C THR A 126 -24.86 -20.22 -11.15
N GLU A 127 -24.47 -19.15 -11.85
CA GLU A 127 -25.08 -17.81 -11.87
C GLU A 127 -24.66 -16.76 -10.81
N SER A 128 -23.53 -16.10 -11.06
CA SER A 128 -23.48 -14.62 -10.99
C SER A 128 -22.27 -14.00 -11.71
N GLY A 129 -22.40 -13.77 -13.02
CA GLY A 129 -22.31 -12.43 -13.64
C GLY A 129 -21.10 -11.49 -13.47
N THR A 130 -20.00 -11.80 -12.77
CA THR A 130 -18.79 -10.94 -12.75
C THR A 130 -17.53 -11.73 -13.07
N ALA A 131 -17.26 -11.90 -14.36
CA ALA A 131 -16.17 -12.69 -14.93
C ALA A 131 -14.72 -12.22 -14.62
N ASN A 132 -14.50 -11.36 -13.62
CA ASN A 132 -13.20 -10.72 -13.38
C ASN A 132 -12.72 -10.74 -11.91
N ALA A 133 -13.49 -11.28 -10.96
CA ALA A 133 -13.03 -11.41 -9.58
C ALA A 133 -12.16 -12.68 -9.43
N PRO A 134 -10.98 -12.61 -8.81
CA PRO A 134 -10.18 -13.80 -8.54
C PRO A 134 -10.95 -14.71 -7.58
N ALA A 135 -11.08 -15.98 -7.94
CA ALA A 135 -11.75 -16.98 -7.11
C ALA A 135 -11.12 -17.02 -5.71
N ALA A 136 -11.98 -17.01 -4.69
CA ALA A 136 -11.59 -17.02 -3.30
C ALA A 136 -10.87 -18.34 -2.96
N PRO A 137 -9.88 -18.31 -2.05
CA PRO A 137 -9.30 -19.51 -1.49
C PRO A 137 -10.33 -20.38 -0.76
N HIS A 138 -10.10 -21.68 -0.78
CA HIS A 138 -10.85 -22.67 0.00
C HIS A 138 -10.13 -22.99 1.32
N PHE A 139 -10.88 -23.31 2.37
CA PHE A 139 -10.40 -23.83 3.65
C PHE A 139 -10.15 -25.34 3.66
N ASP A 140 -10.12 -25.98 2.49
CA ASP A 140 -9.85 -27.40 2.33
C ASP A 140 -8.50 -27.67 1.64
N SER A 141 -8.27 -28.93 1.25
CA SER A 141 -7.03 -29.37 0.61
C SER A 141 -6.73 -28.70 -0.75
N ARG A 142 -7.69 -28.00 -1.36
CA ARG A 142 -7.51 -27.24 -2.60
C ARG A 142 -6.65 -25.99 -2.38
N SER A 143 -6.49 -25.52 -1.14
CA SER A 143 -5.61 -24.38 -0.84
C SER A 143 -4.63 -24.69 0.28
N ARG A 144 -3.43 -24.14 0.17
CA ARG A 144 -2.44 -24.13 1.26
C ARG A 144 -2.22 -22.70 1.70
N ILE A 145 -2.52 -22.45 2.96
CA ILE A 145 -2.66 -21.11 3.52
C ILE A 145 -1.68 -20.98 4.69
N PHE A 146 -0.84 -19.96 4.67
CA PHE A 146 0.14 -19.70 5.73
C PHE A 146 -0.02 -18.29 6.28
N GLU A 147 -0.01 -18.16 7.60
CA GLU A 147 -0.22 -16.87 8.27
C GLU A 147 1.06 -16.00 8.25
N LEU A 148 1.00 -14.88 7.52
CA LEU A 148 2.07 -13.88 7.48
C LEU A 148 1.96 -12.86 8.61
N ASP A 149 0.74 -12.47 8.97
CA ASP A 149 0.46 -11.52 10.04
C ASP A 149 -0.91 -11.82 10.68
N SER A 150 -0.98 -11.69 12.00
CA SER A 150 -2.21 -11.83 12.80
C SER A 150 -2.98 -10.51 12.95
N CYS A 151 -2.44 -9.40 12.41
CA CYS A 151 -3.08 -8.08 12.35
C CYS A 151 -3.66 -7.61 13.71
N GLY A 152 -3.01 -7.97 14.82
CA GLY A 152 -3.48 -7.65 16.17
C GLY A 152 -4.83 -8.27 16.55
N GLY A 153 -5.24 -9.36 15.89
CA GLY A 153 -6.52 -10.04 16.12
C GLY A 153 -7.70 -9.50 15.29
N ASN A 154 -7.47 -8.50 14.44
CA ASN A 154 -8.53 -7.94 13.58
C ASN A 154 -8.74 -8.72 12.29
N GLY A 155 -7.99 -9.78 12.06
CA GLY A 155 -8.01 -10.60 10.85
C GLY A 155 -6.66 -11.29 10.70
N LYS A 156 -6.39 -11.82 9.51
CA LYS A 156 -5.08 -12.42 9.19
C LYS A 156 -4.68 -12.06 7.78
N VAL A 157 -3.41 -11.73 7.58
CA VAL A 157 -2.83 -11.73 6.23
C VAL A 157 -2.18 -13.08 5.99
N CYS A 158 -2.53 -13.69 4.86
CA CYS A 158 -2.11 -15.03 4.51
C CYS A 158 -1.41 -15.08 3.17
N LEU A 159 -0.35 -15.89 3.10
CA LEU A 159 0.22 -16.40 1.86
C LEU A 159 -0.60 -17.60 1.42
N VAL A 160 -1.20 -17.52 0.23
CA VAL A 160 -2.16 -18.53 -0.24
C VAL A 160 -1.72 -19.13 -1.56
N TYR A 161 -1.65 -20.45 -1.61
CA TYR A 161 -1.51 -21.24 -2.82
C TYR A 161 -2.86 -21.86 -3.15
N LYS A 162 -3.47 -21.49 -4.27
CA LYS A 162 -4.76 -22.00 -4.73
C LYS A 162 -4.57 -23.22 -5.65
N ASN A 163 -5.65 -23.95 -5.92
CA ASN A 163 -5.68 -25.08 -6.85
C ASN A 163 -4.59 -26.14 -6.58
N CYS A 164 -4.30 -26.38 -5.31
CA CYS A 164 -3.33 -27.36 -4.87
C CYS A 164 -3.84 -28.77 -5.18
N THR A 165 -2.96 -29.60 -5.75
CA THR A 165 -3.21 -31.03 -5.96
C THR A 165 -2.33 -31.84 -5.01
N SER A 166 -2.88 -32.92 -4.44
CA SER A 166 -2.14 -33.80 -3.54
C SER A 166 -0.91 -34.39 -4.25
N GLY A 167 0.25 -34.36 -3.59
CA GLY A 167 1.52 -34.81 -4.14
C GLY A 167 2.19 -33.85 -5.13
N VAL A 168 1.54 -32.75 -5.53
CA VAL A 168 2.12 -31.72 -6.40
C VAL A 168 2.64 -30.57 -5.55
N VAL A 169 3.83 -30.08 -5.91
CA VAL A 169 4.45 -28.92 -5.26
C VAL A 169 3.77 -27.64 -5.77
N ALA A 170 3.20 -26.85 -4.86
CA ALA A 170 2.54 -25.60 -5.21
C ALA A 170 3.58 -24.48 -5.39
N GLN A 171 3.45 -23.69 -6.46
CA GLN A 171 4.44 -22.67 -6.84
C GLN A 171 3.87 -21.26 -6.94
N GLN A 172 2.58 -21.14 -7.29
CA GLN A 172 1.93 -19.85 -7.45
C GLN A 172 1.22 -19.48 -6.16
N SER A 173 1.61 -18.34 -5.59
CA SER A 173 1.06 -17.81 -4.35
C SER A 173 0.58 -16.37 -4.51
N GLU A 174 -0.46 -16.02 -3.77
CA GLU A 174 -1.01 -14.67 -3.67
C GLU A 174 -1.11 -14.25 -2.20
N ILE A 175 -1.31 -12.96 -1.94
CA ILE A 175 -1.48 -12.42 -0.58
C ILE A 175 -2.94 -12.04 -0.37
N TRP A 176 -3.59 -12.71 0.57
CA TRP A 176 -5.00 -12.54 0.89
C TRP A 176 -5.18 -12.07 2.33
N PHE A 177 -6.20 -11.27 2.57
CA PHE A 177 -6.68 -10.91 3.89
C PHE A 177 -7.90 -11.76 4.24
N LEU A 178 -7.84 -12.43 5.39
CA LEU A 178 -8.94 -13.15 6.00
C LEU A 178 -9.52 -12.29 7.12
N ASP A 179 -10.76 -11.85 6.97
CA ASP A 179 -11.40 -11.06 8.02
C ASP A 179 -11.98 -11.91 9.16
N ARG A 180 -12.56 -11.25 10.17
CA ARG A 180 -13.15 -11.95 11.33
C ARG A 180 -14.44 -12.70 11.02
N SER A 181 -15.09 -12.40 9.90
CA SER A 181 -16.23 -13.16 9.36
C SER A 181 -15.80 -14.34 8.49
N LEU A 182 -14.48 -14.59 8.39
CA LEU A 182 -13.89 -15.63 7.56
C LEU A 182 -14.09 -15.42 6.06
N CYS A 183 -14.28 -14.16 5.64
CA CYS A 183 -14.32 -13.80 4.22
C CYS A 183 -12.93 -13.49 3.69
N TRP A 184 -12.68 -13.94 2.47
CA TRP A 184 -11.42 -13.74 1.76
C TRP A 184 -11.44 -12.46 0.93
N HIS A 185 -10.40 -11.64 1.08
CA HIS A 185 -10.21 -10.41 0.31
C HIS A 185 -8.80 -10.40 -0.29
N LEU A 186 -8.68 -10.32 -1.62
CA LEU A 186 -7.36 -10.25 -2.25
C LEU A 186 -6.72 -8.89 -1.94
N LEU A 187 -5.52 -8.90 -1.35
CA LEU A 187 -4.73 -7.69 -1.18
C LEU A 187 -3.86 -7.45 -2.41
N THR A 188 -2.97 -8.41 -2.70
CA THR A 188 -2.00 -8.28 -3.79
C THR A 188 -1.57 -9.62 -4.36
N ALA A 189 -1.13 -9.64 -5.62
CA ALA A 189 -0.61 -10.84 -6.26
C ALA A 189 0.82 -11.21 -5.80
N THR A 190 1.61 -10.25 -5.30
CA THR A 190 3.00 -10.49 -4.87
C THR A 190 3.25 -9.98 -3.45
N PHE A 191 4.23 -10.58 -2.77
CA PHE A 191 4.64 -10.16 -1.43
C PHE A 191 5.23 -8.74 -1.43
N THR A 192 6.04 -8.40 -2.44
CA THR A 192 6.60 -7.04 -2.55
C THR A 192 5.52 -5.97 -2.62
N SER A 193 4.44 -6.24 -3.34
CA SER A 193 3.31 -5.31 -3.44
C SER A 193 2.61 -5.16 -2.08
N TYR A 194 2.41 -6.27 -1.37
CA TYR A 194 1.86 -6.25 -0.01
C TYR A 194 2.76 -5.49 0.97
N TYR A 195 4.07 -5.73 0.94
CA TYR A 195 5.05 -5.07 1.78
C TYR A 195 5.03 -3.55 1.60
N ARG A 196 4.95 -3.09 0.34
CA ARG A 196 4.80 -1.66 0.02
C ARG A 196 3.49 -1.10 0.55
N LEU A 197 2.41 -1.87 0.51
CA LEU A 197 1.11 -1.46 1.00
C LEU A 197 1.13 -1.27 2.52
N MET A 198 1.66 -2.26 3.25
CA MET A 198 1.89 -2.20 4.70
C MET A 198 2.70 -0.95 5.12
N ILE A 199 3.80 -0.68 4.42
CA ILE A 199 4.62 0.52 4.62
C ILE A 199 3.82 1.80 4.36
N THR A 200 3.08 1.85 3.25
CA THR A 200 2.30 3.03 2.84
C THR A 200 1.22 3.38 3.86
N HIS A 201 0.63 2.37 4.50
CA HIS A 201 -0.35 2.54 5.57
C HIS A 201 0.28 2.69 6.96
N LEU A 202 1.61 2.69 7.09
CA LEU A 202 2.35 2.86 8.34
C LEU A 202 1.98 1.83 9.43
N GLY A 203 1.38 0.70 9.07
CA GLY A 203 0.83 -0.27 10.02
C GLY A 203 -0.33 0.27 10.88
N LEU A 204 -1.06 1.28 10.41
CA LEU A 204 -2.21 1.83 11.13
C LEU A 204 -3.28 0.76 11.42
N PRO A 205 -4.08 0.89 12.49
CA PRO A 205 -5.10 -0.11 12.81
C PRO A 205 -6.06 -0.34 11.63
N GLU A 206 -6.36 -1.61 11.36
CA GLU A 206 -7.35 -2.04 10.37
C GLU A 206 -7.12 -1.52 8.94
N TRP A 207 -5.87 -1.14 8.59
CA TRP A 207 -5.60 -0.61 7.24
C TRP A 207 -5.98 -1.60 6.13
N GLN A 208 -5.89 -2.91 6.39
CA GLN A 208 -6.29 -3.97 5.46
C GLN A 208 -7.79 -3.92 5.13
N TYR A 209 -8.63 -3.46 6.07
CA TYR A 209 -10.08 -3.33 5.85
C TYR A 209 -10.43 -2.30 4.78
N ALA A 210 -9.49 -1.42 4.40
CA ALA A 210 -9.68 -0.52 3.25
C ALA A 210 -9.90 -1.26 1.92
N PHE A 211 -9.54 -2.54 1.85
CA PHE A 211 -9.73 -3.42 0.68
C PHE A 211 -10.95 -4.33 0.81
N THR A 212 -11.81 -4.09 1.80
CA THR A 212 -13.03 -4.86 2.05
C THR A 212 -14.27 -3.99 1.82
N PRO A 213 -15.44 -4.58 1.49
CA PRO A 213 -16.68 -3.81 1.34
C PRO A 213 -17.12 -3.05 2.60
N TYR A 214 -16.67 -3.50 3.78
CA TYR A 214 -17.07 -2.93 5.06
C TYR A 214 -16.24 -1.70 5.45
N GLY A 215 -14.98 -1.65 5.00
CA GLY A 215 -14.03 -0.61 5.38
C GLY A 215 -13.58 -0.71 6.84
N PRO A 216 -12.61 0.13 7.25
CA PRO A 216 -12.15 0.20 8.63
C PRO A 216 -13.20 0.83 9.56
N SER A 217 -13.07 0.55 10.86
CA SER A 217 -13.91 1.12 11.91
C SER A 217 -13.82 2.66 11.97
N PRO A 218 -14.81 3.35 12.54
CA PRO A 218 -14.76 4.81 12.70
C PRO A 218 -13.51 5.30 13.45
N GLN A 219 -13.06 4.55 14.46
CA GLN A 219 -11.85 4.89 15.22
C GLN A 219 -10.59 4.75 14.36
N ALA A 220 -10.46 3.66 13.61
CA ALA A 220 -9.34 3.47 12.68
C ALA A 220 -9.31 4.57 11.60
N LYS A 221 -10.47 4.98 11.08
CA LYS A 221 -10.59 6.10 10.13
C LYS A 221 -10.11 7.44 10.70
N GLN A 222 -10.34 7.70 11.99
CA GLN A 222 -9.82 8.89 12.66
C GLN A 222 -8.29 8.87 12.69
N TRP A 223 -7.69 7.74 13.06
CA TRP A 223 -6.24 7.59 13.06
C TRP A 223 -5.62 7.72 11.66
N ALA A 224 -6.26 7.11 10.66
CA ALA A 224 -5.87 7.25 9.26
C ALA A 224 -5.92 8.72 8.81
N SER A 225 -6.96 9.46 9.19
CA SER A 225 -7.08 10.88 8.87
C SER A 225 -5.96 11.75 9.47
N LEU A 226 -5.37 11.32 10.59
CA LEU A 226 -4.29 12.05 11.27
C LEU A 226 -2.90 11.71 10.73
N TYR A 227 -2.66 10.43 10.42
CA TYR A 227 -1.30 9.92 10.17
C TYR A 227 -1.09 9.32 8.79
N GLN A 228 -2.14 8.90 8.08
CA GLN A 228 -1.97 8.27 6.78
C GLN A 228 -1.40 9.28 5.77
N PRO A 229 -0.32 8.93 5.05
CA PRO A 229 0.19 9.78 3.98
C PRO A 229 -0.88 9.99 2.90
N LEU A 230 -0.89 11.19 2.31
CA LEU A 230 -1.72 11.47 1.14
C LEU A 230 -1.27 10.56 -0.01
N THR A 231 -2.12 9.60 -0.34
CA THR A 231 -1.91 8.62 -1.40
C THR A 231 -2.95 8.82 -2.48
N PHE A 232 -2.54 8.67 -3.74
CA PHE A 232 -3.50 8.65 -4.84
C PHE A 232 -4.20 7.30 -4.84
N SER A 233 -5.48 7.28 -4.47
CA SER A 233 -6.34 6.11 -4.67
C SER A 233 -6.99 6.24 -6.05
N SER A 234 -6.64 5.34 -6.97
CA SER A 234 -7.46 5.14 -8.16
C SER A 234 -8.66 4.32 -7.68
N GLU A 235 -9.79 4.96 -7.43
CA GLU A 235 -11.00 4.35 -6.90
C GLU A 235 -11.32 3.00 -7.60
N LEU A 236 -11.02 1.89 -6.93
CA LEU A 236 -11.71 0.62 -7.08
C LEU A 236 -12.92 0.62 -6.12
N ASN A 237 -13.69 1.70 -6.13
CA ASN A 237 -15.00 1.70 -5.50
C ASN A 237 -15.92 0.88 -6.42
N LEU A 238 -16.13 -0.37 -6.04
CA LEU A 238 -17.27 -1.14 -6.49
C LEU A 238 -18.52 -0.38 -6.01
N ALA A 239 -19.08 0.43 -6.91
CA ALA A 239 -20.43 0.98 -6.89
C ALA A 239 -20.99 1.40 -5.52
N ASP A 240 -20.91 2.71 -5.21
CA ASP A 240 -22.03 3.35 -4.53
C ASP A 240 -23.17 3.48 -5.56
N PRO A 241 -24.33 2.80 -5.41
CA PRO A 241 -25.43 2.95 -6.35
C PRO A 241 -26.11 4.34 -6.28
N ALA A 242 -25.62 5.26 -5.44
CA ALA A 242 -26.15 6.62 -5.30
C ALA A 242 -25.14 7.76 -5.52
N GLY A 243 -23.89 7.48 -5.92
CA GLY A 243 -22.84 8.49 -6.08
C GLY A 243 -22.54 8.83 -7.54
N ASP A 244 -22.86 10.06 -7.97
CA ASP A 244 -22.49 10.59 -9.28
C ASP A 244 -21.01 10.33 -9.61
N PHE A 245 -20.75 9.72 -10.77
CA PHE A 245 -19.41 9.62 -11.34
C PHE A 245 -18.80 11.02 -11.47
N HIS A 246 -17.98 11.42 -10.51
CA HIS A 246 -17.16 12.63 -10.61
C HIS A 246 -16.01 12.40 -11.59
N LEU A 247 -16.35 12.18 -12.87
CA LEU A 247 -15.42 12.36 -13.97
C LEU A 247 -15.00 13.82 -13.96
N ASN A 248 -13.71 14.05 -13.74
CA ASN A 248 -13.08 15.36 -13.80
C ASN A 248 -13.26 15.92 -15.23
N ARG A 249 -14.30 16.72 -15.47
CA ARG A 249 -14.70 17.27 -16.79
C ARG A 249 -13.80 18.42 -17.25
N LEU A 250 -12.50 18.34 -17.01
CA LEU A 250 -11.54 19.28 -17.56
C LEU A 250 -11.30 18.93 -19.03
N ASP A 251 -12.04 19.60 -19.92
CA ASP A 251 -11.80 19.57 -21.36
C ASP A 251 -10.41 20.19 -21.65
N PRO A 252 -9.42 19.41 -22.11
CA PRO A 252 -8.06 19.91 -22.34
C PRO A 252 -8.03 21.06 -23.35
N THR A 253 -9.01 21.15 -24.24
CA THR A 253 -9.12 22.22 -25.24
C THR A 253 -9.67 23.54 -24.67
N LYS A 254 -10.26 23.50 -23.48
CA LYS A 254 -10.79 24.67 -22.75
C LYS A 254 -9.92 25.09 -21.57
N ALA A 255 -9.18 24.15 -20.97
CA ALA A 255 -8.33 24.41 -19.81
C ALA A 255 -7.17 25.39 -20.08
N PHE A 256 -6.66 25.43 -21.33
CA PHE A 256 -5.49 26.23 -21.70
C PHE A 256 -5.78 27.32 -22.73
N LYS A 257 -6.99 27.89 -22.74
CA LYS A 257 -7.24 29.10 -23.54
C LYS A 257 -6.63 30.33 -22.85
N GLY A 258 -5.35 30.59 -23.14
CA GLY A 258 -4.76 31.90 -22.92
C GLY A 258 -5.63 32.96 -23.58
N ARG A 259 -5.92 34.07 -22.87
CA ARG A 259 -6.69 35.19 -23.42
C ARG A 259 -5.92 35.83 -24.58
N ALA A 260 -6.06 35.29 -25.77
CA ALA A 260 -5.72 36.01 -26.99
C ALA A 260 -6.75 37.13 -27.14
N LYS A 261 -6.29 38.38 -27.03
CA LYS A 261 -7.10 39.58 -27.28
C LYS A 261 -7.75 39.47 -28.66
N THR A 262 -9.08 39.47 -28.71
CA THR A 262 -9.85 39.59 -29.96
C THR A 262 -9.44 40.88 -30.70
N PRO A 263 -9.00 40.80 -31.97
CA PRO A 263 -8.76 41.99 -32.76
C PRO A 263 -10.10 42.63 -33.15
N VAL A 264 -10.21 43.94 -32.94
CA VAL A 264 -11.34 44.77 -33.35
C VAL A 264 -11.52 44.72 -34.88
N PRO A 265 -12.75 44.52 -35.41
CA PRO A 265 -12.97 44.45 -36.85
C PRO A 265 -12.75 45.83 -37.50
N LYS A 266 -11.82 45.89 -38.47
CA LYS A 266 -11.50 47.09 -39.25
C LYS A 266 -12.62 47.42 -40.23
N LYS A 267 -13.19 48.61 -40.08
CA LYS A 267 -14.06 49.27 -41.07
C LYS A 267 -13.19 49.68 -42.28
N LYS A 268 -13.63 49.30 -43.48
CA LYS A 268 -13.02 49.62 -44.79
C LYS A 268 -12.87 51.14 -44.95
N GLN A 269 -11.67 51.60 -45.32
CA GLN A 269 -11.49 52.91 -45.94
C GLN A 269 -10.48 52.82 -47.08
N SER A 270 -10.82 53.54 -48.15
CA SER A 270 -10.26 53.49 -49.49
C SER A 270 -8.86 54.10 -49.61
N THR A 271 -8.13 53.56 -50.58
CA THR A 271 -6.85 54.00 -51.15
C THR A 271 -6.81 55.49 -51.50
N GLN A 272 -5.71 56.17 -51.14
CA GLN A 272 -4.96 56.99 -52.09
C GLN A 272 -3.52 57.28 -51.65
N CYS A 273 -2.69 57.44 -52.68
CA CYS A 273 -1.24 57.44 -52.72
C CYS A 273 -0.54 58.61 -52.02
N SER A 274 0.69 58.39 -51.54
CA SER A 274 1.78 59.38 -51.63
C SER A 274 3.15 58.69 -51.58
N LEU A 275 3.95 58.87 -52.64
CA LEU A 275 5.41 58.71 -52.60
C LEU A 275 6.03 59.97 -51.96
N GLY A 276 7.12 59.81 -51.20
CA GLY A 276 7.94 60.96 -50.79
C GLY A 276 8.97 60.68 -49.69
N SER A 277 10.18 60.34 -50.11
CA SER A 277 11.53 60.62 -49.57
C SER A 277 11.83 60.80 -48.07
N ALA A 278 12.83 60.02 -47.67
CA ALA A 278 13.96 60.22 -46.74
C ALA A 278 14.21 61.61 -46.11
N ALA A 279 14.62 61.61 -44.83
CA ALA A 279 15.93 62.13 -44.37
C ALA A 279 16.13 62.02 -42.83
N LYS A 280 17.42 62.02 -42.45
CA LYS A 280 18.07 61.90 -41.13
C LYS A 280 17.86 63.10 -40.18
N SER A 281 17.96 62.87 -38.87
CA SER A 281 18.91 63.50 -37.89
C SER A 281 18.46 63.15 -36.45
N GLN A 282 19.27 62.73 -35.48
CA GLN A 282 20.44 63.29 -34.77
C GLN A 282 20.13 64.39 -33.72
N GLY A 283 20.47 64.09 -32.45
CA GLY A 283 20.71 65.03 -31.33
C GLY A 283 19.45 65.58 -30.63
N SER A 284 19.45 66.05 -29.38
CA SER A 284 20.42 66.15 -28.30
C SER A 284 19.67 66.62 -27.05
N THR A 285 20.28 66.41 -25.90
CA THR A 285 19.95 66.70 -24.49
C THR A 285 19.28 68.03 -24.14
N GLY A 286 18.51 68.03 -23.03
CA GLY A 286 18.25 69.21 -22.20
C GLY A 286 17.93 68.82 -20.74
N ARG A 287 18.81 69.20 -19.81
CA ARG A 287 18.69 69.03 -18.34
C ARG A 287 18.91 70.40 -17.68
N HIS A 288 18.37 70.54 -16.46
CA HIS A 288 18.49 71.60 -15.43
C HIS A 288 17.16 72.37 -15.25
N GLY A 289 16.67 72.63 -14.04
CA GLY A 289 17.21 72.46 -12.68
C GLY A 289 16.67 73.60 -11.80
N GLY A 290 16.50 73.39 -10.50
CA GLY A 290 16.29 74.51 -9.56
C GLY A 290 15.72 74.11 -8.19
N GLY A 291 16.41 74.49 -7.11
CA GLY A 291 15.83 74.57 -5.77
C GLY A 291 16.81 74.36 -4.60
N ARG A 292 17.34 75.48 -4.07
CA ARG A 292 18.18 75.69 -2.86
C ARG A 292 17.71 74.88 -1.63
N ARG A 293 18.56 74.46 -0.67
CA ARG A 293 19.66 75.11 0.07
C ARG A 293 20.74 74.09 0.42
#